data_AF-A0A1C6GH69-F1
#
_entry.id   AF-A0A1C6GH69-F1
#
_cell.length_a   1.000
_cell.length_b   1.000
_cell.length_c   1.000
_cell.angle_alpha   90.00
_cell.angle_beta   90.00
_cell.angle_gamma   90.00
#
_symmetry.space_group_name_H-M   'P 1'
#
loop_
_entity.id
_entity.type
_entity.pdbx_description
1 polymer ?
#
loop_
_entity_poly.entity_id
_entity_poly.type
_entity_poly.pdbx_seq_one_letter_code
_entity_poly.pdbx_strand_id
1 'polypeptide(L)' 'MTDNLVQLRTCPRCGGVYSGHGAVSRTDNLTVICPDCGTRGALESIGVDETEQEKIFDTIHSAKFDC' A
#
# COMPACT_ATOMS: atom_id res chain seq x y z
N MET A 1 -26.87 -12.20 8.19
CA MET A 1 -25.84 -12.72 7.27
C MET A 1 -25.21 -11.51 6.61
N THR A 2 -24.16 -10.94 7.21
CA THR A 2 -23.44 -9.80 6.61
C THR A 2 -22.56 -10.34 5.53
N ASP A 3 -22.98 -10.13 4.29
CA ASP A 3 -22.24 -10.42 3.08
C ASP A 3 -20.92 -9.65 3.17
N ASN A 4 -19.86 -10.36 3.61
CA ASN A 4 -18.48 -9.89 3.57
C ASN A 4 -18.05 -9.89 2.10
N LEU A 5 -18.67 -9.04 1.29
CA LEU A 5 -18.20 -8.74 -0.06
C LEU A 5 -16.88 -8.03 0.12
N VAL A 6 -15.81 -8.82 0.05
CA VAL A 6 -14.47 -8.31 -0.12
C VAL A 6 -14.47 -7.49 -1.41
N GLN A 7 -14.72 -6.19 -1.30
CA GLN A 7 -14.63 -5.28 -2.44
C GLN A 7 -13.16 -5.23 -2.85
N LEU A 8 -12.83 -6.06 -3.84
CA LEU A 8 -11.54 -6.05 -4.51
C LEU A 8 -11.47 -4.77 -5.33
N ARG A 9 -10.57 -3.88 -4.94
CA ARG A 9 -10.30 -2.61 -5.62
C ARG A 9 -8.90 -2.66 -6.18
N THR A 10 -8.70 -2.06 -7.34
CA THR A 10 -7.37 -1.96 -7.96
C THR A 10 -6.75 -0.63 -7.58
N CYS A 11 -5.52 -0.66 -7.08
CA CYS A 11 -4.77 0.54 -6.76
C CYS A 11 -4.35 1.28 -8.04
N PRO A 12 -4.70 2.56 -8.22
CA PRO A 12 -4.27 3.33 -9.38
C PRO A 12 -2.76 3.65 -9.39
N ARG A 13 -2.05 3.49 -8.25
CA ARG A 13 -0.61 3.79 -8.13
C ARG A 13 0.29 2.61 -8.50
N CYS A 14 -0.06 1.40 -8.09
CA CYS A 14 0.75 0.19 -8.35
C CYS A 14 0.07 -0.87 -9.20
N GLY A 15 -1.23 -0.72 -9.51
CA GLY A 15 -2.01 -1.75 -10.21
C GLY A 15 -2.35 -2.98 -9.35
N GLY A 16 -1.91 -3.03 -8.09
CA GLY A 16 -2.20 -4.14 -7.18
C GLY A 16 -3.68 -4.16 -6.76
N VAL A 17 -4.25 -5.36 -6.69
CA VAL A 17 -5.61 -5.57 -6.18
C VAL A 17 -5.55 -5.66 -4.65
N TYR A 18 -6.34 -4.84 -3.97
CA TYR A 18 -6.47 -4.87 -2.52
C TYR A 18 -7.92 -5.07 -2.11
N SER A 19 -8.10 -5.75 -0.98
CA SER A 19 -9.37 -6.07 -0.37
C SER A 19 -9.60 -5.16 0.84
N GLY A 20 -10.73 -4.45 0.90
CA GLY A 20 -11.13 -3.67 2.07
C GLY A 20 -10.90 -2.15 1.97
N HIS A 21 -10.61 -1.50 3.10
CA HIS A 21 -10.49 -0.03 3.16
C HIS A 21 -9.14 0.43 2.61
N GLY A 22 -9.16 1.19 1.52
CA GLY A 22 -7.94 1.77 0.94
C GLY A 22 -7.40 2.94 1.77
N ALA A 23 -6.13 3.26 1.58
CA ALA A 23 -5.51 4.46 2.14
C ALA A 23 -5.75 5.66 1.20
N VAL A 24 -5.89 6.87 1.75
CA VAL A 24 -5.93 8.09 0.93
C VAL A 24 -4.49 8.54 0.68
N SER A 25 -4.16 8.84 -0.59
CA SER A 25 -2.86 9.37 -0.99
C SER A 25 -2.56 10.66 -0.23
N ARG A 26 -1.36 10.76 0.37
CA ARG A 26 -0.90 11.98 1.06
C ARG A 26 -0.38 13.05 0.10
N THR A 27 -0.14 12.70 -1.16
CA THR A 27 0.31 13.63 -2.20
C THR A 27 -0.84 14.49 -2.71
N ASP A 28 -1.98 13.84 -3.01
CA ASP A 28 -3.13 14.49 -3.67
C ASP A 28 -4.37 14.56 -2.77
N ASN A 29 -4.34 13.94 -1.59
CA ASN A 29 -5.42 13.89 -0.59
C ASN A 29 -6.81 13.44 -1.08
N LEU A 30 -6.88 12.92 -2.31
CA LEU A 30 -8.11 12.56 -3.03
C LEU A 30 -8.08 11.09 -3.50
N THR A 31 -6.93 10.62 -3.96
CA THR A 31 -6.81 9.28 -4.58
C THR A 31 -6.80 8.18 -3.52
N VAL A 32 -7.73 7.23 -3.62
CA VAL A 32 -7.73 6.03 -2.77
C VAL A 32 -6.78 4.99 -3.37
N ILE A 33 -5.73 4.67 -2.63
CA ILE A 33 -4.65 3.76 -2.98
C ILE A 33 -4.65 2.53 -2.06
N CYS A 34 -3.90 1.48 -2.42
CA CYS A 34 -3.71 0.34 -1.52
C CYS A 34 -2.95 0.76 -0.25
N PRO A 35 -3.12 0.02 0.86
CA PRO A 35 -2.40 0.27 2.10
C PRO A 35 -0.87 0.32 1.90
N ASP A 36 -0.31 -0.53 1.03
CA ASP A 36 1.13 -0.53 0.72
C ASP A 36 1.59 0.79 0.10
N CYS A 37 0.86 1.28 -0.90
CA CYS A 37 1.16 2.58 -1.52
C CYS A 37 0.95 3.74 -0.53
N GLY A 38 0.04 3.59 0.43
CA GLY A 38 -0.14 4.52 1.53
C GLY A 38 1.07 4.57 2.46
N THR A 39 1.61 3.42 2.84
CA THR A 39 2.84 3.31 3.64
C THR A 39 4.01 3.97 2.91
N ARG A 40 4.12 3.75 1.59
CA ARG A 40 5.13 4.41 0.75
C ARG A 40 5.03 5.93 0.81
N GLY A 41 3.82 6.48 0.67
CA GLY A 41 3.60 7.93 0.79
C GLY A 41 3.87 8.48 2.19
N ALA A 42 3.65 7.70 3.24
CA ALA A 42 4.01 8.08 4.61
C ALA A 42 5.53 8.14 4.80
N LEU A 43 6.28 7.18 4.26
CA LEU A 43 7.75 7.18 4.29
C LEU A 43 8.34 8.35 3.48
N GLU A 44 7.76 8.62 2.31
CA GLU A 44 8.15 9.75 1.44
C GLU A 44 7.95 11.10 2.15
N SER A 45 6.83 11.27 2.85
CA SER A 45 6.55 12.48 3.63
C SER A 45 7.50 12.69 4.82
N ILE A 46 8.17 11.64 5.29
CA ILE A 46 9.19 11.72 6.36
C ILE A 46 10.58 12.05 5.76
N GLY A 47 10.71 12.09 4.42
CA GLY A 47 11.97 12.33 3.73
C GLY A 47 12.82 11.07 3.57
N VAL A 48 12.20 9.89 3.66
CA VAL A 48 12.88 8.61 3.36
C VAL A 48 12.98 8.47 1.85
N ASP A 49 14.20 8.30 1.36
CA ASP A 49 14.50 8.13 -0.07
C ASP A 49 13.81 6.89 -0.64
N GLU A 50 13.39 6.95 -1.91
CA GLU A 50 12.72 5.83 -2.61
C GLU A 50 13.53 4.53 -2.52
N THR A 51 14.85 4.65 -2.54
CA THR A 51 15.80 3.53 -2.46
C THR A 51 15.70 2.79 -1.12
N GLU A 52 15.54 3.53 -0.02
CA GLU A 52 15.37 2.95 1.32
C GLU A 52 13.96 2.40 1.51
N GLN A 53 12.96 3.03 0.89
CA GLN A 53 11.59 2.49 0.89
C GLN A 53 11.52 1.13 0.18
N GLU A 54 12.20 0.97 -0.95
CA GLU A 54 12.26 -0.31 -1.65
C GLU A 54 12.95 -1.39 -0.81
N LYS A 55 14.04 -1.09 -0.11
CA LYS A 55 14.68 -2.04 0.82
C LYS A 55 13.76 -2.46 1.97
N ILE A 56 12.97 -1.53 2.51
CA ILE A 56 11.98 -1.82 3.57
C ILE A 56 10.87 -2.71 3.01
N PHE A 57 10.35 -2.39 1.81
CA PHE A 57 9.35 -3.22 1.14
C PHE A 57 9.88 -4.61 0.82
N ASP A 58 11.12 -4.72 0.32
CA ASP A 58 11.77 -5.98 -0.01
C ASP A 58 11.96 -6.84 1.25
N THR A 59 12.37 -6.24 2.37
CA THR A 59 12.47 -6.93 3.66
C THR A 59 11.11 -7.47 4.14
N ILE A 60 10.03 -6.69 3.99
CA ILE A 60 8.66 -7.11 4.37
C ILE A 60 8.14 -8.24 3.47
N HIS A 61 8.50 -8.25 2.19
CA HIS A 61 8.11 -9.30 1.24
C HIS A 61 8.98 -10.55 1.36
N SER A 62 10.27 -10.39 1.66
CA SER A 62 11.21 -11.50 1.88
C SER A 62 10.86 -12.27 3.16
N ALA A 63 10.44 -11.57 4.22
CA ALA A 63 9.94 -12.20 5.45
C ALA A 63 8.61 -12.97 5.31
N LYS A 64 7.97 -12.98 4.13
CA LYS A 64 6.81 -13.83 3.81
C LYS A 64 7.22 -15.21 3.26
N PHE A 65 8.51 -15.49 3.11
CA PHE A 65 9.04 -16.74 2.54
C PHE A 65 9.74 -17.65 3.56
N ASP A 66 9.32 -17.63 4.82
CA ASP A 66 9.69 -18.66 5.80
C ASP A 66 8.42 -19.37 6.32
N CYS A 67 8.03 -20.42 5.59
CA CYS A 67 7.31 -21.57 6.14
C CYS A 67 7.83 -22.85 5.47
#